data_AF-A0A3D5SIM5-F1
#
_entry.id   AF-A0A3D5SIM5-F1
#
_cell.length_a   1.000
_cell.length_b   1.000
_cell.length_c   1.000
_cell.angle_alpha   90.00
_cell.angle_beta   90.00
_cell.angle_gamma   90.00
#
_symmetry.space_group_name_H-M   'P 1'
#
loop_
_entity.id
_entity.type
_entity.pdbx_description
1 polymer ?
#
loop_
_entity_poly.entity_id
_entity_poly.type
_entity_poly.pdbx_seq_one_letter_code
_entity_poly.pdbx_strand_id
1 'polypeptide(L)'
;GVYFSKDLSKSILYSIAAPGTSQHIAMLAFDINEFENPRVREILAKHGWFQTVLSDLPHFTFLGLKEKDLPSHGLKNVEADGQIFWIPNVIDQRQ
;
A
#
# COMPACT_ATOMS: atom_id res chain seq x y z
N GLY A 1 -19.71 15.39 -4.85
CA GLY A 1 -19.32 14.07 -4.34
C GLY A 1 -19.54 14.00 -2.84
N VAL A 2 -19.26 12.85 -2.22
CA VAL A 2 -19.17 12.71 -0.76
C VAL A 2 -17.71 12.97 -0.38
N TYR A 3 -17.45 13.91 0.53
CA TYR A 3 -16.10 14.36 0.89
C TYR A 3 -15.84 14.14 2.37
N PHE A 4 -14.59 13.83 2.71
CA PHE A 4 -14.18 13.52 4.09
C PHE A 4 -13.39 14.66 4.74
N SER A 5 -12.76 15.52 3.93
CA SER A 5 -12.00 16.67 4.45
C SER A 5 -12.91 17.89 4.66
N LYS A 6 -12.62 18.68 5.70
CA LYS A 6 -13.39 19.91 6.04
C LYS A 6 -13.33 20.97 4.94
N ASP A 7 -12.32 20.90 4.08
CA ASP A 7 -12.06 21.79 2.95
C ASP A 7 -12.50 21.21 1.59
N LEU A 8 -13.18 20.04 1.57
CA LEU A 8 -13.64 19.33 0.38
C LEU A 8 -12.54 18.92 -0.62
N SER A 9 -11.26 19.04 -0.26
CA SER A 9 -10.12 18.67 -1.12
C SER A 9 -10.00 17.16 -1.34
N LYS A 10 -10.57 16.33 -0.45
CA LYS A 10 -10.48 14.87 -0.51
C LYS A 10 -11.88 14.22 -0.52
N SER A 11 -12.18 13.56 -1.63
CA SER A 11 -13.35 12.67 -1.75
C SER A 11 -13.28 11.55 -0.71
N ILE A 12 -14.42 11.01 -0.30
CA ILE A 12 -14.46 9.84 0.59
C ILE A 12 -13.68 8.66 -0.01
N LEU A 13 -13.71 8.51 -1.33
CA LEU A 13 -12.95 7.47 -2.05
C LEU A 13 -11.42 7.69 -2.04
N TYR A 14 -10.97 8.86 -1.59
CA TYR A 14 -9.54 9.12 -1.33
C TYR A 14 -9.11 8.54 0.02
N SER A 15 -10.04 8.35 0.96
CA SER A 15 -9.75 7.87 2.32
C SER A 15 -10.21 6.44 2.57
N ILE A 16 -11.14 5.92 1.75
CA ILE A 16 -11.64 4.55 1.84
C ILE A 16 -11.79 3.94 0.45
N ALA A 17 -11.67 2.62 0.36
CA ALA A 17 -12.09 1.88 -0.82
C ALA A 17 -13.63 1.93 -0.98
N ALA A 18 -14.13 1.95 -2.22
CA ALA A 18 -15.55 1.78 -2.47
C ALA A 18 -16.04 0.42 -1.91
N PRO A 19 -17.30 0.30 -1.46
CA PRO A 19 -17.84 -0.98 -0.99
C PRO A 19 -17.61 -2.09 -2.03
N GLY A 20 -17.06 -3.22 -1.59
CA GLY A 20 -16.74 -4.36 -2.45
C GLY A 20 -15.38 -4.30 -3.18
N THR A 21 -14.63 -3.20 -3.09
CA THR A 21 -13.31 -3.06 -3.72
C THR A 21 -12.14 -3.11 -2.72
N SER A 22 -12.42 -3.36 -1.44
CA SER A 22 -11.40 -3.43 -0.39
C SER A 22 -10.70 -4.78 -0.35
N GLN A 23 -9.36 -4.77 -0.34
CA GLN A 23 -8.53 -5.98 -0.23
C GLN A 23 -8.66 -6.68 1.13
N HIS A 24 -9.04 -5.95 2.18
CA HIS A 24 -9.33 -6.49 3.51
C HIS A 24 -10.50 -7.49 3.48
N ILE A 25 -11.47 -7.32 2.56
CA ILE A 25 -12.63 -8.23 2.42
C ILE A 25 -12.18 -9.63 1.98
N ALA A 26 -11.09 -9.71 1.21
CA ALA A 26 -10.52 -10.97 0.75
C ALA A 26 -9.45 -11.52 1.70
N MET A 27 -9.20 -10.88 2.85
CA MET A 27 -8.05 -11.14 3.74
C MET A 27 -6.69 -11.08 3.03
N LEU A 28 -6.61 -10.34 1.92
CA LEU A 28 -5.36 -10.12 1.18
C LEU A 28 -4.63 -8.87 1.65
N ALA A 29 -5.18 -8.15 2.62
CA ALA A 29 -4.54 -7.02 3.28
C ALA A 29 -4.94 -6.91 4.75
N PHE A 30 -4.06 -6.32 5.56
CA PHE A 30 -4.36 -5.92 6.94
C PHE A 30 -3.54 -4.69 7.35
N ASP A 31 -4.04 -4.01 8.39
CA ASP A 31 -3.41 -2.81 8.93
C ASP A 31 -2.61 -3.13 10.19
N ILE A 32 -1.42 -2.54 10.32
CA ILE A 32 -0.50 -2.77 11.43
C ILE A 32 -0.30 -1.50 12.22
N ASN A 33 -0.48 -1.55 13.54
CA ASN A 33 -0.31 -0.38 14.40
C ASN A 33 1.16 0.01 14.53
N GLU A 34 2.07 -0.96 14.59
CA GLU A 34 3.51 -0.76 14.74
C GLU A 34 4.24 -0.52 13.40
N PHE A 35 3.55 -0.04 12.37
CA PHE A 35 4.09 0.13 11.02
C PHE A 35 5.33 1.04 10.94
N GLU A 36 5.49 1.96 11.89
CA GLU A 36 6.67 2.85 11.97
C GLU A 36 7.95 2.11 12.38
N ASN A 37 7.85 0.93 12.99
CA ASN A 37 9.01 0.15 13.39
C ASN A 37 9.61 -0.57 12.17
N PRO A 38 10.83 -0.23 11.70
CA PRO A 38 11.40 -0.85 10.50
C PRO A 38 11.53 -2.37 10.59
N ARG A 39 11.73 -2.91 11.80
CA ARG A 39 11.81 -4.35 12.05
C ARG A 39 10.51 -5.08 11.70
N VAL A 40 9.36 -4.43 11.90
CA VAL A 40 8.05 -5.00 11.53
C VAL A 40 8.00 -5.22 10.02
N ARG A 41 8.40 -4.21 9.23
CA ARG A 41 8.48 -4.31 7.77
C ARG A 41 9.42 -5.43 7.32
N GLU A 42 10.61 -5.54 7.94
CA GLU A 42 11.57 -6.60 7.64
C GLU A 42 11.01 -8.01 7.91
N ILE A 43 10.25 -8.19 9.00
CA ILE A 43 9.63 -9.47 9.34
C ILE A 43 8.54 -9.80 8.30
N LEU A 44 7.69 -8.83 7.98
CA LEU A 44 6.58 -9.00 7.04
C LEU A 44 7.05 -9.30 5.62
N ALA A 45 8.09 -8.61 5.14
CA ALA A 45 8.68 -8.84 3.83
C ALA A 45 9.20 -10.29 3.69
N LYS A 46 9.76 -10.88 4.75
CA LYS A 46 10.17 -12.30 4.77
C LYS A 46 9.00 -13.26 4.58
N HIS A 47 7.79 -12.83 4.95
CA HIS A 47 6.56 -13.60 4.85
C HIS A 47 5.67 -13.15 3.68
N GLY A 48 6.17 -12.32 2.76
CA GLY A 48 5.47 -11.95 1.53
C GLY A 48 4.43 -10.84 1.69
N TRP A 49 4.52 -10.05 2.77
CA TRP A 49 3.66 -8.90 3.05
C TRP A 49 4.39 -7.59 2.78
N PHE A 50 3.78 -6.69 2.02
CA PHE A 50 4.41 -5.45 1.56
C PHE A 50 3.43 -4.28 1.59
N GLN A 51 3.93 -3.07 1.79
CA GLN A 51 3.14 -1.86 1.61
C GLN A 51 3.05 -1.54 0.12
N THR A 52 1.84 -1.46 -0.43
CA THR A 52 1.62 -1.26 -1.87
C THR A 52 0.83 0.01 -2.20
N VAL A 53 0.45 0.78 -1.19
CA VAL A 53 -0.40 1.97 -1.31
C VAL A 53 0.32 3.15 -0.65
N LEU A 54 0.89 4.06 -1.45
CA LEU A 54 1.78 5.14 -0.99
C LEU A 54 1.20 6.03 0.10
N SER A 55 -0.11 6.25 0.12
CA SER A 55 -0.78 7.14 1.07
C SER A 55 -1.36 6.42 2.30
N ASP A 56 -1.21 5.10 2.38
CA ASP A 56 -1.82 4.26 3.41
C ASP A 56 -0.73 3.52 4.19
N LEU A 57 -0.13 4.24 5.14
CA LEU A 57 1.04 3.79 5.88
C LEU A 57 0.84 2.46 6.63
N PRO A 58 -0.28 2.22 7.36
CA PRO A 58 -0.43 0.97 8.10
C PRO A 58 -0.80 -0.22 7.21
N HIS A 59 -1.19 -0.02 5.94
CA HIS A 59 -1.76 -1.06 5.08
C HIS A 59 -0.69 -1.95 4.44
N PHE A 60 -0.75 -3.24 4.74
CA PHE A 60 0.07 -4.28 4.11
C PHE A 60 -0.76 -5.21 3.26
N THR A 61 -0.28 -5.51 2.06
CA THR A 61 -0.87 -6.44 1.10
C THR A 61 -0.04 -7.71 1.02
N PHE A 62 -0.69 -8.88 1.01
CA PHE A 62 -0.03 -10.15 0.76
C PHE A 62 0.22 -10.34 -0.74
N LEU A 63 1.49 -10.48 -1.11
CA LEU A 63 1.91 -10.83 -2.47
C LEU A 63 2.37 -12.28 -2.57
N GLY A 64 2.75 -12.92 -1.44
CA GLY A 64 3.23 -14.29 -1.42
C GLY A 64 4.58 -14.52 -2.12
N LEU A 65 5.25 -13.43 -2.53
CA LEU A 65 6.55 -13.43 -3.22
C LEU A 65 7.67 -13.05 -2.25
N LYS A 66 8.90 -13.43 -2.59
CA LYS A 66 10.08 -12.86 -1.92
C LYS A 66 10.34 -11.48 -2.48
N GLU A 67 10.85 -10.57 -1.64
CA GLU A 67 11.12 -9.18 -2.03
C GLU A 67 11.98 -9.07 -3.31
N LYS A 68 12.99 -9.93 -3.44
CA LYS A 68 13.88 -9.99 -4.61
C LYS A 68 13.16 -10.33 -5.93
N ASP A 69 11.99 -10.96 -5.86
CA ASP A 69 11.21 -11.39 -7.03
C ASP A 69 10.19 -10.31 -7.44
N LEU A 70 9.93 -9.29 -6.61
CA LEU A 70 8.95 -8.24 -6.91
C LEU A 70 9.26 -7.44 -8.18
N PRO A 71 10.54 -7.07 -8.48
CA PRO A 71 10.86 -6.38 -9.72
C PRO A 71 10.51 -7.17 -10.99
N SER A 72 10.74 -8.49 -11.01
CA SER A 72 10.40 -9.32 -12.17
C SER A 72 8.89 -9.51 -12.35
N HIS A 73 8.10 -9.20 -11.31
CA HIS A 73 6.63 -9.19 -11.35
C HIS A 73 6.06 -7.78 -11.59
N GLY A 74 6.88 -6.85 -12.09
CA GLY A 74 6.42 -5.54 -12.53
C GLY A 74 6.20 -4.54 -11.41
N LEU A 75 6.81 -4.73 -10.24
CA LEU A 75 6.81 -3.75 -9.16
C LEU A 75 8.14 -2.99 -9.12
N LYS A 76 8.10 -1.78 -8.56
CA LYS A 76 9.29 -1.01 -8.19
C LYS A 76 9.16 -0.54 -6.75
N ASN A 77 10.28 -0.40 -6.06
CA ASN A 77 10.28 0.24 -4.76
C ASN A 77 10.30 1.77 -4.90
N VAL A 78 9.64 2.44 -3.97
CA VAL A 78 9.64 3.89 -3.82
C VAL A 78 9.73 4.19 -2.32
N GLU A 79 10.59 5.15 -1.97
CA GLU A 79 10.64 5.68 -0.61
C GLU A 79 9.71 6.89 -0.49
N ALA A 80 8.80 6.84 0.48
CA ALA A 80 7.87 7.93 0.80
C ALA A 80 7.63 7.94 2.32
N ASP A 81 7.62 9.13 2.92
CA ASP A 81 7.38 9.31 4.36
C ASP A 81 8.24 8.40 5.27
N GLY A 82 9.50 8.14 4.87
CA GLY A 82 10.44 7.27 5.60
C GLY A 82 10.15 5.76 5.49
N GLN A 83 9.31 5.35 4.55
CA GLN A 83 8.91 3.96 4.35
C GLN A 83 9.13 3.51 2.90
N ILE A 84 9.27 2.19 2.72
CA ILE A 84 9.45 1.58 1.41
C ILE A 84 8.11 0.99 0.95
N PHE A 85 7.65 1.44 -0.21
CA PHE A 85 6.45 0.94 -0.88
C PHE A 85 6.82 0.20 -2.16
N TRP A 86 6.08 -0.86 -2.46
CA TRP A 86 6.16 -1.61 -3.70
C TRP A 86 4.96 -1.30 -4.59
N ILE A 87 5.18 -0.51 -5.64
CA ILE A 87 4.11 -0.04 -6.52
C ILE A 87 4.27 -0.57 -7.95
N PRO A 88 3.20 -0.61 -8.77
CA PRO A 88 3.32 -0.96 -10.17
C PRO A 88 4.38 -0.12 -10.91
N ASN A 89 5.28 -0.79 -11.61
CA ASN A 89 6.27 -0.18 -12.48
C ASN A 89 5.64 0.17 -13.84
N VAL A 90 4.68 1.08 -13.82
CA VAL A 90 4.08 1.68 -15.02
C VAL A 90 4.72 3.04 -15.28
N ILE A 91 4.89 3.38 -16.55
CA ILE A 91 5.30 4.72 -16.98
C ILE A 91 4.14 5.67 -16.63
N ASP A 92 4.42 6.74 -15.88
CA ASP A 92 3.40 7.75 -15.59
C ASP A 92 2.97 8.42 -16.91
N GLN A 93 1.72 8.22 -17.31
CA GLN A 93 1.15 8.81 -18.53
C GLN A 93 0.60 10.23 -18.31
N ARG A 94 0.84 10.84 -17.15
CA ARG A 94 0.47 12.23 -16.87
C ARG A 94 1.69 13.14 -16.99
N GLN A 95 2.03 13.50 -18.24
CA GLN A 95 2.66 14.78 -18.56
C GLN A 95 1.59 15.73 -19.11
#